data_AF-A0A966T260-F1
#
_entry.id   AF-A0A966T260-F1
#
_cell.length_a   1.000
_cell.length_b   1.000
_cell.length_c   1.000
_cell.angle_alpha   90.00
_cell.angle_beta   90.00
_cell.angle_gamma   90.00
#
_symmetry.space_group_name_H-M   'P 1'
#
loop_
_entity.id
_entity.type
_entity.pdbx_description
1 polymer ?
#
loop_
_entity_poly.entity_id
_entity_poly.type
_entity_poly.pdbx_seq_one_letter_code
_entity_poly.pdbx_strand_id
1 'polypeptide(L)' 'MILVGLTGGIGSGKSVVSAQLAAHGAVVIDADVIVRQLQQPGQVVLQRIVDH' A
#
# COMPACT_ATOMS: atom_id res chain seq x y z
N MET A 1 3.35 -9.81 -17.50
CA MET A 1 2.90 -8.67 -16.70
C MET A 1 4.11 -7.86 -16.30
N ILE A 2 4.08 -6.54 -16.46
CA ILE A 2 5.14 -5.64 -16.01
C ILE A 2 4.82 -5.25 -14.56
N LEU A 3 5.82 -5.36 -13.66
CA LEU A 3 5.71 -4.93 -12.26
C LEU A 3 6.51 -3.64 -12.08
N VAL A 4 5.87 -2.60 -11.55
CA VAL A 4 6.46 -1.28 -11.37
C VAL A 4 6.31 -0.84 -9.92
N GLY A 5 7.41 -0.43 -9.29
CA GLY A 5 7.40 0.16 -7.95
C GLY A 5 7.18 1.68 -8.02
N LEU A 6 6.11 2.16 -7.39
CA LEU A 6 5.84 3.60 -7.24
C LEU A 6 6.27 4.06 -5.84
N THR A 7 7.24 4.97 -5.77
CA THR A 7 7.79 5.51 -4.51
C THR A 7 7.96 7.02 -4.57
N GLY A 8 8.35 7.64 -3.45
CA GLY A 8 8.46 9.08 -3.27
C GLY A 8 8.25 9.51 -1.82
N GLY A 9 8.76 10.69 -1.44
CA GLY A 9 8.61 11.23 -0.08
C GLY A 9 7.16 11.57 0.31
N ILE A 10 6.94 11.95 1.57
CA ILE A 10 5.64 12.48 2.04
C ILE A 10 5.31 13.75 1.25
N GLY A 11 4.06 13.89 0.79
CA GLY A 11 3.62 15.05 0.01
C GLY A 11 4.05 15.08 -1.46
N SER A 12 4.78 14.07 -1.96
CA SER A 12 5.27 14.02 -3.36
C SER A 12 4.22 13.68 -4.42
N GLY A 13 2.95 13.45 -4.03
CA GLY A 13 1.88 13.15 -4.97
C GLY A 13 1.78 11.69 -5.43
N LYS A 14 2.44 10.73 -4.76
CA LYS A 14 2.34 9.29 -5.08
C LYS A 14 0.89 8.82 -5.28
N SER A 15 -0.02 9.19 -4.39
CA SER A 15 -1.43 8.80 -4.47
C SER A 15 -2.11 9.33 -5.73
N VAL A 16 -1.72 10.53 -6.21
CA VAL A 16 -2.22 11.10 -7.46
C VAL A 16 -1.70 10.29 -8.65
N VAL A 17 -0.40 9.99 -8.70
CA VAL A 17 0.19 9.18 -9.78
C VAL A 17 -0.40 7.77 -9.81
N SER A 18 -0.58 7.14 -8.64
CA SER A 18 -1.20 5.83 -8.50
C SER A 18 -2.63 5.81 -9.05
N ALA A 19 -3.43 6.84 -8.71
CA ALA A 19 -4.80 6.99 -9.23
C ALA A 19 -4.83 7.19 -10.75
N GLN A 20 -3.90 7.95 -11.31
CA GLN A 20 -3.78 8.12 -12.76
C GLN A 20 -3.41 6.81 -13.47
N LEU A 21 -2.46 6.05 -12.92
CA LEU A 21 -2.11 4.73 -13.45
C LEU A 21 -3.32 3.79 -13.44
N ALA A 22 -4.09 3.77 -12.34
CA ALA A 22 -5.32 3.00 -12.25
C ALA A 22 -6.36 3.41 -13.31
N ALA A 23 -6.54 4.72 -13.53
CA ALA A 23 -7.43 5.26 -14.56
C ALA A 23 -7.03 4.84 -15.99
N HIS A 24 -5.74 4.54 -16.21
CA HIS A 24 -5.21 3.99 -17.46
C HIS A 24 -5.22 2.45 -17.52
N GLY A 25 -5.85 1.78 -16.55
CA GLY A 25 -6.02 0.33 -16.54
C GLY A 25 -4.92 -0.44 -15.80
N ALA A 26 -4.01 0.25 -15.10
CA ALA A 26 -3.06 -0.44 -14.24
C ALA A 26 -3.77 -1.04 -13.02
N VAL A 27 -3.35 -2.24 -12.62
CA VAL A 27 -3.73 -2.79 -11.31
C VAL A 27 -2.82 -2.16 -10.27
N VAL A 28 -3.42 -1.45 -9.32
CA VAL A 28 -2.69 -0.83 -8.21
C VAL A 28 -2.71 -1.76 -6.99
N ILE A 29 -1.52 -2.04 -6.46
CA ILE A 29 -1.33 -2.74 -5.20
C ILE A 29 -0.78 -1.71 -4.21
N ASP A 30 -1.64 -1.21 -3.32
CA ASP A 30 -1.28 -0.19 -2.34
C ASP A 30 -0.77 -0.85 -1.05
N ALA A 31 0.53 -0.74 -0.80
CA ALA A 31 1.19 -1.32 0.36
C ALA A 31 0.70 -0.71 1.69
N ASP A 32 0.44 0.60 1.74
CA ASP A 32 0.03 1.29 2.97
C ASP A 32 -1.36 0.80 3.40
N VAL A 33 -2.27 0.63 2.43
CA VAL A 33 -3.61 0.08 2.68
C VAL A 33 -3.53 -1.37 3.15
N ILE A 34 -2.73 -2.21 2.48
CA ILE A 34 -2.58 -3.63 2.83
C ILE A 34 -2.03 -3.78 4.24
N VAL A 35 -0.97 -3.03 4.59
CA VAL A 35 -0.37 -3.06 5.93
C VAL A 35 -1.41 -2.67 6.98
N ARG A 36 -2.17 -1.60 6.75
CA ARG A 36 -3.22 -1.16 7.68
C ARG A 36 -4.32 -2.20 7.88
N GLN A 37 -4.69 -2.94 6.83
CA GLN A 37 -5.67 -4.03 6.92
C GLN A 37 -5.14 -5.21 7.72
N LEU A 38 -3.88 -5.61 7.45
CA LEU A 38 -3.24 -6.71 8.15
C LEU A 38 -3.01 -6.40 9.63
N GLN A 39 -2.84 -5.13 10.00
CA GLN A 39 -2.61 -4.71 11.38
C GLN A 39 -3.90 -4.32 12.13
N GLN A 40 -5.08 -4.67 11.63
CA GLN A 40 -6.32 -4.43 12.38
C GLN A 40 -6.36 -5.24 13.69
N PRO A 41 -7.06 -4.76 14.74
CA PRO A 41 -7.27 -5.52 15.96
C PRO A 41 -7.80 -6.93 15.69
N GLY A 42 -7.24 -7.92 16.39
CA GLY A 42 -7.59 -9.34 16.22
C GLY A 42 -6.87 -10.06 15.07
N GLN A 43 -6.09 -9.36 14.25
CA GLN A 43 -5.24 -10.00 13.25
C GLN A 43 -3.94 -10.54 13.85
N VAL A 44 -3.49 -11.70 13.35
CA VAL A 44 -2.24 -12.36 13.78
C VAL A 44 -1.03 -11.45 13.56
N VAL A 45 -1.04 -10.63 12.51
CA VAL A 45 0.06 -9.71 12.20
C VAL A 45 0.21 -8.66 13.29
N LEU A 46 -0.88 -8.07 13.79
CA LEU A 46 -0.81 -7.12 14.90
C LEU A 46 -0.25 -7.77 16.17
N GLN A 47 -0.74 -8.97 16.51
CA GLN A 47 -0.27 -9.70 17.69
C GLN A 47 1.24 -9.94 17.65
N ARG A 48 1.76 -10.39 16.51
CA ARG A 48 3.20 -10.65 16.33
C ARG A 48 4.07 -9.39 16.40
N ILE A 49 3.56 -8.23 16.02
CA ILE A 49 4.29 -6.95 16.12
C ILE A 49 4.39 -6.50 17.58
N VAL A 50 3.36 -6.73 18.38
CA VAL A 50 3.31 -6.32 19.80
C VAL A 50 4.12 -7.26 20.70
N ASP A 51 4.20 -8.55 20.36
CA ASP A 51 4.92 -9.57 21.12
C ASP A 51 6.46 -9.58 20.90
N HIS A 52 7.01 -8.63 20.12
CA HIS A 52 8.43 -8.45 19.85
C HIS A 52 8.97 -7.18 20.52
#